data_AF-A0A1J5MRT5-F1
#
_entry.id   AF-A0A1J5MRT5-F1
#
_cell.length_a   1.000
_cell.length_b   1.000
_cell.length_c   1.000
_cell.angle_alpha   90.00
_cell.angle_beta   90.00
_cell.angle_gamma   90.00
#
_symmetry.space_group_name_H-M   'P 1'
#
loop_
_entity.id
_entity.type
_entity.pdbx_description
1 polymer ?
#
loop_
_entity_poly.entity_id
_entity_poly.type
_entity_poly.pdbx_seq_one_letter_code
_entity_poly.pdbx_strand_id
1 'polypeptide(L)'
;MDKETNAESGQQAASTAAASATSRDMSKVAVIVSLLVVVLLVIFFFGMNRNIAGLTEEVKSLGALRQDVSQLDDRMVKMEEGLPLQMKRLLALDMVNEMAMKSAYLGNTLEDQALRDKMQGILESLKDVRGELEK
;
A
#
# COMPACT_ATOMS: atom_id res chain seq x y z
N MET A 1 -84.55 23.42 34.71
CA MET A 1 -83.18 23.48 34.18
C MET A 1 -82.40 22.30 34.75
N ASP A 2 -81.22 21.98 34.21
CA ASP A 2 -80.16 21.17 34.84
C ASP A 2 -80.10 19.64 34.59
N LYS A 3 -80.18 19.17 33.32
CA LYS A 3 -79.74 17.79 33.01
C LYS A 3 -78.90 17.58 31.75
N GLU A 4 -78.72 18.58 30.88
CA GLU A 4 -77.99 18.39 29.60
C GLU A 4 -76.52 18.84 29.62
N THR A 5 -76.06 19.57 30.62
CA THR A 5 -74.67 20.10 30.69
C THR A 5 -73.61 19.11 31.22
N ASN A 6 -73.97 17.86 31.54
CA ASN A 6 -73.05 16.92 32.20
C ASN A 6 -72.49 15.80 31.28
N ALA A 7 -72.97 15.70 30.04
CA ALA A 7 -72.54 14.66 29.11
C ALA A 7 -71.34 15.09 28.22
N GLU A 8 -71.28 16.36 27.82
CA GLU A 8 -70.22 16.89 26.94
C GLU A 8 -68.88 17.08 27.68
N SER A 9 -68.93 17.36 28.98
CA SER A 9 -67.76 17.53 29.85
C SER A 9 -67.00 16.22 30.11
N GLY A 10 -67.68 15.06 30.09
CA GLY A 10 -67.04 13.74 30.27
C GLY A 10 -66.23 13.28 29.04
N GLN A 11 -66.69 13.62 27.83
CA GLN A 11 -66.07 13.20 26.59
C GLN A 11 -64.82 14.02 26.25
N GLN A 12 -64.79 15.29 26.66
CA GLN A 12 -63.63 16.17 26.55
C GLN A 12 -62.54 15.89 27.61
N ALA A 13 -62.94 15.39 28.79
CA ALA A 13 -62.00 14.91 29.80
C ALA A 13 -61.30 13.60 29.37
N ALA A 14 -62.02 12.68 28.72
CA ALA A 14 -61.47 11.41 28.24
C ALA A 14 -60.45 11.58 27.09
N SER A 15 -60.71 12.50 26.14
CA SER A 15 -59.77 12.79 25.05
C SER A 15 -58.50 13.48 25.53
N THR A 16 -58.61 14.38 26.51
CA THR A 16 -57.46 15.04 27.15
C THR A 16 -56.62 14.05 27.97
N ALA A 17 -57.27 13.10 28.66
CA ALA A 17 -56.57 12.03 29.38
C ALA A 17 -55.81 11.09 28.43
N ALA A 18 -56.42 10.69 27.30
CA ALA A 18 -55.76 9.88 26.28
C ALA A 18 -54.55 10.59 25.65
N ALA A 19 -54.68 11.88 25.30
CA ALA A 19 -53.58 12.68 24.80
C ALA A 19 -52.44 12.82 25.82
N SER A 20 -52.78 12.96 27.11
CA SER A 20 -51.78 13.00 28.19
C SER A 20 -51.04 11.67 28.36
N ALA A 21 -51.74 10.53 28.24
CA ALA A 21 -51.13 9.20 28.29
C ALA A 21 -50.18 8.97 27.11
N THR A 22 -50.61 9.31 25.89
CA THR A 22 -49.77 9.24 24.68
C THR A 22 -48.54 10.15 24.77
N SER A 23 -48.68 11.37 25.28
CA SER A 23 -47.54 12.28 25.47
C SER A 23 -46.50 11.73 26.46
N ARG A 24 -46.97 11.02 27.50
CA ARG A 24 -46.11 10.40 28.51
C ARG A 24 -45.34 9.20 27.96
N ASP A 25 -45.96 8.42 27.08
CA ASP A 25 -45.29 7.30 26.42
C ASP A 25 -44.31 7.76 25.35
N MET A 26 -44.65 8.82 24.60
CA MET A 26 -43.72 9.45 23.65
C MET A 26 -42.52 10.10 24.35
N SER A 27 -42.70 10.64 25.56
CA SER A 27 -41.60 11.14 26.38
C SER A 27 -40.61 10.03 26.78
N LYS A 28 -41.09 8.83 27.12
CA LYS A 28 -40.22 7.67 27.41
C LYS A 28 -39.47 7.22 26.16
N VAL A 29 -40.15 7.18 25.02
CA VAL A 29 -39.53 6.85 23.73
C VAL A 29 -38.43 7.85 23.38
N ALA A 30 -38.69 9.16 23.56
CA ALA A 30 -37.70 10.20 23.30
C ALA A 30 -36.42 10.05 24.14
N VAL A 31 -36.54 9.67 25.42
CA VAL A 31 -35.37 9.40 26.29
C VAL A 31 -34.56 8.22 25.78
N ILE A 32 -35.22 7.11 25.41
CA ILE A 32 -34.53 5.92 24.86
C ILE A 32 -33.81 6.26 23.56
N VAL A 33 -34.47 6.99 22.66
CA VAL A 33 -33.89 7.43 21.38
C VAL A 33 -32.69 8.36 21.63
N SER A 34 -32.79 9.29 22.56
CA SER A 34 -31.67 10.19 22.89
C SER A 34 -30.44 9.43 23.39
N LEU A 35 -30.65 8.38 24.19
CA LEU A 35 -29.56 7.54 24.69
C LEU A 35 -28.94 6.71 23.56
N LEU A 36 -29.75 6.16 22.65
CA LEU A 36 -29.25 5.44 21.48
C LEU A 36 -28.44 6.32 20.53
N VAL A 37 -28.84 7.58 20.32
CA VAL A 37 -28.07 8.53 19.51
C VAL A 37 -26.70 8.80 20.12
N VAL A 38 -26.61 8.98 21.44
CA VAL A 38 -25.32 9.16 22.13
C VAL A 38 -24.43 7.92 21.94
N VAL A 39 -24.98 6.72 22.13
CA VAL A 39 -24.24 5.46 21.91
C VAL A 39 -23.76 5.33 20.46
N LEU A 40 -24.61 5.67 19.48
CA LEU A 40 -24.23 5.67 18.07
C LEU A 40 -23.11 6.68 17.78
N LEU A 41 -23.16 7.88 18.37
CA LEU A 41 -22.08 8.86 18.24
C LEU A 41 -20.76 8.33 18.79
N VAL A 42 -20.79 7.65 19.94
CA VAL A 42 -19.59 7.01 20.51
C VAL A 42 -19.04 5.94 19.57
N ILE A 43 -19.87 5.01 19.10
CA ILE A 43 -19.45 3.95 18.18
C ILE A 43 -18.91 4.53 16.87
N PHE A 44 -19.59 5.54 16.31
CA PHE A 44 -19.17 6.21 15.08
C PHE A 44 -17.86 6.97 15.26
N PHE A 45 -17.69 7.68 16.38
CA PHE A 45 -16.45 8.37 16.74
C PHE A 45 -15.28 7.38 16.85
N PHE A 46 -15.44 6.28 17.58
CA PHE A 46 -14.40 5.25 17.69
C PHE A 46 -14.16 4.50 16.37
N GLY A 47 -15.21 4.23 15.59
CA GLY A 47 -15.12 3.58 14.29
C GLY A 47 -14.37 4.42 13.25
N MET A 48 -14.70 5.71 13.13
CA MET A 48 -13.96 6.65 12.28
C MET A 48 -12.52 6.85 12.77
N ASN A 49 -12.31 7.04 14.07
CA ASN A 49 -10.97 7.27 14.61
C ASN A 49 -10.05 6.05 14.40
N ARG A 50 -10.60 4.83 14.46
CA ARG A 50 -9.88 3.58 14.14
C ARG A 50 -9.63 3.42 12.64
N ASN A 51 -10.55 3.88 11.78
CA ASN A 51 -10.39 3.84 10.32
C ASN A 51 -9.36 4.88 9.80
N ILE A 52 -9.31 6.08 10.40
CA ILE A 52 -8.30 7.12 10.09
C ILE A 52 -6.90 6.68 10.54
N ALA A 53 -6.80 5.98 11.67
CA ALA A 53 -5.53 5.41 12.12
C ALA A 53 -4.96 4.40 11.10
N GLY A 54 -5.80 3.56 10.49
CA GLY A 54 -5.38 2.60 9.46
C GLY A 54 -4.96 3.25 8.13
N LEU A 55 -5.70 4.26 7.66
CA LEU A 55 -5.38 4.96 6.40
C LEU A 55 -4.10 5.80 6.49
N THR A 56 -3.75 6.30 7.68
CA THR A 56 -2.51 7.05 7.92
C THR A 56 -1.27 6.14 7.83
N GLU A 57 -1.43 4.86 8.20
CA GLU A 57 -0.35 3.88 8.17
C GLU A 57 -0.03 3.41 6.74
N GLU A 58 -1.06 3.25 5.90
CA GLU A 58 -0.91 2.87 4.49
C GLU A 58 -0.29 4.01 3.64
N VAL A 59 -0.64 5.27 3.88
CA VAL A 59 0.00 6.41 3.16
C VAL A 59 1.45 6.62 3.61
N LYS A 60 1.78 6.31 4.87
CA LYS A 60 3.15 6.41 5.41
C LYS A 60 4.09 5.35 4.80
N SER A 61 3.58 4.15 4.50
CA SER A 61 4.37 3.08 3.86
C SER A 61 4.70 3.41 2.39
N LEU A 62 3.80 4.06 1.66
CA LEU A 62 4.07 4.59 0.30
C LEU A 62 5.10 5.73 0.30
N GLY A 63 5.09 6.59 1.32
CA GLY A 63 6.13 7.61 1.52
C GLY A 63 7.51 7.00 1.77
N ALA A 64 7.58 5.97 2.62
CA ALA A 64 8.83 5.26 2.93
C ALA A 64 9.39 4.53 1.70
N LEU A 65 8.56 3.82 0.94
CA LEU A 65 9.00 3.08 -0.25
C LEU A 65 9.57 4.01 -1.34
N ARG A 66 8.96 5.18 -1.55
CA ARG A 66 9.48 6.18 -2.49
C ARG A 66 10.83 6.75 -2.03
N GLN A 67 11.01 6.92 -0.73
CA GLN A 67 12.26 7.39 -0.15
C GLN A 67 13.37 6.34 -0.22
N ASP A 68 13.04 5.06 -0.06
CA ASP A 68 13.99 3.95 -0.21
C ASP A 68 14.48 3.81 -1.66
N VAL A 69 13.58 3.94 -2.65
CA VAL A 69 13.97 3.91 -4.08
C VAL A 69 14.89 5.10 -4.42
N SER A 70 14.57 6.30 -3.92
CA SER A 70 15.44 7.47 -4.13
C SER A 70 16.80 7.32 -3.45
N GLN A 71 16.88 6.68 -2.28
CA GLN A 71 18.14 6.40 -1.61
C GLN A 71 18.95 5.30 -2.30
N LEU A 72 18.28 4.33 -2.93
CA LEU A 72 18.94 3.28 -3.68
C LEU A 72 19.62 3.83 -4.93
N ASP A 73 18.92 4.71 -5.66
CA ASP A 73 19.45 5.42 -6.83
C ASP A 73 20.67 6.28 -6.46
N ASP A 74 20.57 7.06 -5.38
CA ASP A 74 21.67 7.91 -4.90
C ASP A 74 22.89 7.09 -4.40
N ARG A 75 22.67 5.91 -3.82
CA ARG A 75 23.74 4.97 -3.45
C ARG A 75 24.40 4.32 -4.68
N MET A 76 23.62 4.02 -5.71
CA MET A 76 24.14 3.42 -6.94
C MET A 76 25.03 4.42 -7.69
N VAL A 77 24.60 5.68 -7.79
CA VAL A 77 25.42 6.79 -8.34
C VAL A 77 26.70 6.99 -7.53
N LYS A 78 26.62 7.04 -6.19
CA LYS A 78 27.80 7.17 -5.33
C LYS A 78 28.75 5.98 -5.39
N MET A 79 28.22 4.77 -5.60
CA MET A 79 29.04 3.57 -5.80
C MET A 79 29.75 3.59 -7.16
N GLU A 80 29.09 4.07 -8.21
CA GLU A 80 29.72 4.30 -9.50
C GLU A 80 30.77 5.41 -9.44
N GLU A 81 30.52 6.51 -8.73
CA GLU A 81 31.48 7.61 -8.56
C GLU A 81 32.66 7.22 -7.65
N GLY A 82 32.42 6.40 -6.63
CA GLY A 82 33.40 6.02 -5.62
C GLY A 82 34.37 4.91 -6.03
N LEU A 83 34.08 4.17 -7.11
CA LEU A 83 34.99 3.14 -7.61
C LEU A 83 36.07 3.78 -8.51
N PRO A 84 37.36 3.69 -8.13
CA PRO A 84 38.45 4.18 -8.97
C PRO A 84 38.36 3.57 -10.37
N LEU A 85 38.65 4.37 -11.40
CA LEU A 85 38.60 3.92 -12.80
C LEU A 85 39.42 2.64 -13.03
N GLN A 86 40.54 2.50 -12.30
CA GLN A 86 41.40 1.32 -12.30
C GLN A 86 40.70 0.08 -11.74
N MET A 87 39.89 0.22 -10.69
CA MET A 87 39.13 -0.89 -10.09
C MET A 87 38.01 -1.34 -11.02
N LYS A 88 37.32 -0.40 -11.68
CA LYS A 88 36.31 -0.72 -12.70
C LYS A 88 36.92 -1.49 -13.88
N ARG A 89 38.11 -1.07 -14.35
CA ARG A 89 38.85 -1.80 -15.39
C ARG A 89 39.27 -3.19 -14.93
N LEU A 90 39.77 -3.33 -13.72
CA LEU A 90 40.19 -4.63 -13.17
C LEU A 90 39.01 -5.60 -13.06
N LEU A 91 37.84 -5.13 -12.60
CA LEU A 91 36.61 -5.91 -12.57
C LEU A 91 36.14 -6.30 -13.97
N ALA A 92 36.18 -5.36 -14.93
CA ALA A 92 35.82 -5.64 -16.32
C ALA A 92 36.76 -6.70 -16.95
N LEU A 93 38.07 -6.63 -16.67
CA LEU A 93 39.05 -7.63 -17.11
C LEU A 93 38.76 -9.02 -16.54
N ASP A 94 38.45 -9.10 -15.24
CA ASP A 94 38.10 -10.35 -14.58
C ASP A 94 36.82 -10.97 -15.17
N MET A 95 35.78 -10.16 -15.35
CA MET A 95 34.54 -10.58 -15.99
C MET A 95 34.74 -11.10 -17.42
N VAL A 96 35.53 -10.38 -18.24
CA VAL A 96 35.84 -10.80 -19.62
C VAL A 96 36.61 -12.12 -19.63
N ASN A 97 37.54 -12.32 -18.69
CA ASN A 97 38.28 -13.56 -18.56
C ASN A 97 37.38 -14.74 -18.14
N GLU A 98 36.47 -14.51 -17.18
CA GLU A 98 35.48 -15.52 -16.77
C GLU A 98 34.53 -15.89 -17.93
N MET A 99 34.04 -14.89 -18.67
CA MET A 99 33.21 -15.10 -19.86
C MET A 99 33.97 -15.88 -20.93
N ALA A 100 35.26 -15.61 -21.15
CA ALA A 100 36.06 -16.32 -22.12
C ALA A 100 36.22 -17.80 -21.71
N MET A 101 36.48 -18.07 -20.43
CA MET A 101 36.57 -19.44 -19.92
C MET A 101 35.25 -20.20 -20.08
N LYS A 102 34.11 -19.60 -19.68
CA LYS A 102 32.79 -20.21 -19.81
C LYS A 102 32.40 -20.43 -21.28
N SER A 103 32.74 -19.48 -22.15
CA SER A 103 32.48 -19.55 -23.59
C SER A 103 33.30 -20.66 -24.25
N ALA A 104 34.57 -20.81 -23.86
CA ALA A 104 35.42 -21.89 -24.36
C ALA A 104 34.91 -23.27 -23.89
N TYR A 105 34.53 -23.37 -22.62
CA TYR A 105 33.91 -24.59 -22.11
C TYR A 105 32.62 -24.95 -22.84
N LEU A 106 31.73 -23.97 -23.03
CA LEU A 106 30.48 -24.17 -23.75
C LEU A 106 30.72 -24.56 -25.20
N GLY A 107 31.63 -23.86 -25.89
CA GLY A 107 32.05 -24.19 -27.26
C GLY A 107 32.58 -25.62 -27.41
N ASN A 108 33.28 -26.15 -26.41
CA ASN A 108 33.78 -27.53 -26.44
C ASN A 108 32.72 -28.58 -26.06
N THR A 109 31.65 -28.16 -25.38
CA THR A 109 30.56 -29.05 -24.92
C THR A 109 29.43 -29.14 -25.93
N LEU A 110 29.25 -28.11 -26.76
CA LEU A 110 28.21 -28.06 -27.78
C LEU A 110 28.46 -29.09 -28.89
N GLU A 111 27.45 -29.89 -29.21
CA GLU A 111 27.49 -30.87 -30.30
C GLU A 111 27.20 -30.25 -31.69
N ASP A 112 26.41 -29.17 -31.71
CA ASP A 112 26.01 -28.43 -32.91
C ASP A 112 27.18 -27.58 -33.43
N GLN A 113 27.57 -27.81 -34.69
CA GLN A 113 28.65 -27.10 -35.35
C GLN A 113 28.38 -25.59 -35.48
N ALA A 114 27.17 -25.18 -35.83
CA ALA A 114 26.82 -23.78 -35.99
C ALA A 114 26.89 -23.03 -34.65
N LEU A 115 26.54 -23.69 -33.54
CA LEU A 115 26.68 -23.11 -32.21
C LEU A 115 28.16 -23.03 -31.78
N ARG A 116 28.98 -24.03 -32.13
CA ARG A 116 30.44 -23.98 -31.91
C ARG A 116 31.09 -22.79 -32.64
N ASP A 117 30.73 -22.58 -33.90
CA ASP A 117 31.26 -21.47 -34.70
C ASP A 117 30.85 -20.10 -34.10
N LYS A 118 29.61 -19.98 -33.61
CA LYS A 118 29.18 -18.79 -32.85
C LYS A 118 29.99 -18.59 -31.57
N MET A 119 30.30 -19.67 -30.86
CA MET A 119 31.11 -19.57 -29.65
C MET A 119 32.54 -19.12 -29.93
N GLN A 120 33.12 -19.54 -31.06
CA GLN A 120 34.42 -19.04 -31.51
C GLN A 120 34.39 -17.53 -31.79
N GLY A 121 33.33 -17.03 -32.45
CA GLY A 121 33.15 -15.59 -32.66
C GLY A 121 33.00 -14.79 -31.36
N ILE A 122 32.34 -15.36 -30.35
CA ILE A 122 32.24 -14.76 -29.00
C ILE A 122 33.63 -14.71 -28.34
N LEU A 123 34.42 -15.77 -28.43
CA LEU A 123 35.78 -15.80 -27.88
C LEU A 123 36.69 -14.74 -28.52
N GLU A 124 36.58 -14.55 -29.83
CA GLU A 124 37.31 -13.50 -30.54
C GLU A 124 36.89 -12.11 -30.07
N SER A 125 35.58 -11.86 -29.97
CA SER A 125 35.05 -10.59 -29.45
C SER A 125 35.51 -10.30 -28.02
N LEU A 126 35.53 -11.31 -27.15
CA LEU A 126 36.02 -11.16 -25.76
C LEU A 126 37.52 -10.87 -25.71
N LYS A 127 38.31 -11.45 -26.63
CA LYS A 127 39.74 -11.17 -26.75
C LYS A 127 40.00 -9.72 -27.17
N ASP A 128 39.20 -9.21 -28.09
CA ASP A 128 39.29 -7.81 -28.53
C ASP A 128 38.92 -6.84 -27.39
N VAL A 129 37.81 -7.09 -26.69
CA VAL A 129 37.40 -6.31 -25.52
C VAL A 129 38.49 -6.32 -24.44
N ARG A 130 39.11 -7.47 -24.17
CA ARG A 130 40.24 -7.55 -23.22
C ARG A 130 41.41 -6.69 -23.68
N GLY A 131 41.77 -6.77 -24.96
CA GLY A 131 42.85 -5.96 -25.53
C GLY A 131 42.57 -4.47 -25.51
N GLU A 132 41.31 -4.03 -25.52
CA GLU A 132 40.93 -2.63 -25.32
C GLU A 132 40.97 -2.21 -23.85
N LEU A 133 40.57 -3.08 -22.93
CA LEU A 133 40.61 -2.82 -21.48
C LEU A 133 42.04 -2.75 -20.92
N GLU A 134 42.98 -3.47 -21.54
CA GLU A 134 44.42 -3.45 -21.20
C GLU A 134 45.15 -2.19 -21.70
N LYS A 135 44.53 -1.38 -22.58
CA LYS A 135 45.09 -0.10 -23.09
C LYS A 135 44.82 1.08 -22.15
#